data_AF-A0A0G4I1W9-F1
#
_entry.id   AF-A0A0G4I1W9-F1
#
_cell.length_a   1.000
_cell.length_b   1.000
_cell.length_c   1.000
_cell.angle_alpha   90.00
_cell.angle_beta   90.00
_cell.angle_gamma   90.00
#
_symmetry.space_group_name_H-M   'P 1'
#
loop_
_entity.id
_entity.type
_entity.pdbx_description
1 polymer ?
#
loop_
_entity_poly.entity_id
_entity_poly.type
_entity_poly.pdbx_seq_one_letter_code
_entity_poly.pdbx_strand_id
1 'polypeptide(L)'
;MFFRALHFVAKLGLERDFRGDTFDFGDAPEELNKAERLQDIETLVRADALQGCGDCFCITEEEEPCPSPVFEPETVFSPSTIETFISLKLLNPFKDLQCNPYKDSQCSTTPPQQYVDKHEAVCAFKYATANTYSLVSYTSAADAAADGALVTHNGACGLCSTSQDLAAYLAHPDMTSEGKVCASKALFSSAWGKKCYEQLGFSSPCAAIWNLDGTHTGRSCFWTCIRSVAKGEPNNGPPPECQLNACLQCDEEAAGPIFQSFAGRTRRRSGLMSAIARGCADFARLHPSDALPPSLTLAADGSIIESVAM
;
A
#
# COMPACT_ATOMS: atom_id res chain seq x y z
N MET A 1 -28.33 -20.55 8.94
CA MET A 1 -27.76 -19.26 8.47
C MET A 1 -27.00 -18.48 9.56
N PHE A 2 -27.41 -18.52 10.83
CA PHE A 2 -26.63 -17.93 11.95
C PHE A 2 -25.29 -18.65 12.26
N PHE A 3 -25.19 -19.95 11.98
CA PHE A 3 -24.00 -20.75 12.31
C PHE A 3 -22.77 -20.53 11.40
N ARG A 4 -22.93 -19.96 10.19
CA ARG A 4 -21.78 -19.70 9.28
C ARG A 4 -21.03 -18.40 9.61
N ALA A 5 -21.71 -17.41 10.18
CA ALA A 5 -21.06 -16.18 10.64
C ALA A 5 -20.17 -16.43 11.88
N LEU A 6 -20.58 -17.32 12.79
CA LEU A 6 -19.76 -17.72 13.93
C LEU A 6 -18.51 -18.53 13.52
N HIS A 7 -18.60 -19.30 12.43
CA HIS A 7 -17.46 -20.09 11.95
C HIS A 7 -16.34 -19.24 11.32
N PHE A 8 -16.65 -18.02 10.86
CA PHE A 8 -15.66 -17.05 10.39
C PHE A 8 -14.93 -16.39 11.56
N VAL A 9 -15.64 -16.12 12.66
CA VAL A 9 -15.04 -15.63 13.92
C VAL A 9 -14.14 -16.68 14.56
N ALA A 10 -14.50 -17.96 14.50
CA ALA A 10 -13.68 -19.05 15.03
C ALA A 10 -12.36 -19.27 14.25
N LYS A 11 -12.35 -18.99 12.93
CA LYS A 11 -11.13 -19.09 12.10
C LYS A 11 -10.15 -17.92 12.30
N LEU A 12 -10.56 -16.87 13.00
CA LEU A 12 -9.72 -15.74 13.44
C LEU A 12 -9.00 -16.01 14.79
N GLY A 13 -9.01 -17.25 15.30
CA GLY A 13 -8.33 -17.59 16.56
C GLY A 13 -9.06 -17.12 17.82
N LEU A 14 -10.37 -16.88 17.75
CA LEU A 14 -11.19 -16.42 18.87
C LEU A 14 -11.97 -17.59 19.48
N GLU A 15 -11.28 -18.57 20.08
CA GLU A 15 -11.90 -19.42 21.10
C GLU A 15 -11.93 -18.63 22.42
N ARG A 16 -13.15 -18.30 22.87
CA ARG A 16 -13.39 -17.68 24.17
C ARG A 16 -13.34 -18.77 25.24
N ASP A 17 -12.26 -18.84 26.01
CA ASP A 17 -12.31 -19.48 27.32
C ASP A 17 -12.75 -18.44 28.37
N PHE A 18 -13.96 -18.63 28.89
CA PHE A 18 -14.57 -17.81 29.94
C PHE A 18 -14.20 -18.41 31.29
N ARG A 19 -12.92 -18.34 31.68
CA ARG A 19 -12.49 -18.53 33.07
C ARG A 19 -11.52 -17.42 33.45
N GLY A 20 -11.84 -16.73 34.53
CA GLY A 20 -11.22 -15.48 34.96
C GLY A 20 -9.83 -15.63 35.55
N ASP A 21 -8.89 -16.09 34.74
CA ASP A 21 -7.46 -15.99 35.02
C ASP A 21 -6.85 -14.98 34.05
N THR A 22 -5.90 -14.19 34.55
CA THR A 22 -5.16 -13.17 33.78
C THR A 22 -4.61 -13.78 32.50
N PHE A 23 -5.06 -13.24 31.36
CA PHE A 23 -4.68 -13.70 30.03
C PHE A 23 -3.23 -13.27 29.76
N ASP A 24 -2.28 -14.14 30.12
CA ASP A 24 -0.92 -14.10 29.63
C ASP A 24 -0.92 -14.73 28.24
N PHE A 25 -1.04 -13.89 27.21
CA PHE A 25 -0.71 -14.33 25.85
C PHE A 25 0.80 -14.48 25.83
N GLY A 26 1.27 -15.72 26.02
CA GLY A 26 2.67 -16.08 25.97
C GLY A 26 3.38 -15.38 24.82
N ASP A 27 4.61 -14.96 25.11
CA ASP A 27 5.49 -14.18 24.24
C ASP A 27 5.29 -14.50 22.76
N ALA A 28 5.10 -13.44 21.97
CA ALA A 28 5.02 -13.52 20.52
C ALA A 28 6.14 -14.42 20.00
N PRO A 29 5.87 -15.34 19.04
CA PRO A 29 6.90 -16.23 18.54
C PRO A 29 8.11 -15.43 18.08
N GLU A 30 9.23 -15.88 18.63
CA GLU A 30 10.63 -15.61 18.34
C GLU A 30 10.87 -15.06 16.93
N GLU A 31 11.80 -14.11 16.81
CA GLU A 31 12.20 -13.48 15.55
C GLU A 31 12.30 -14.51 14.41
N LEU A 32 11.30 -14.52 13.51
CA LEU A 32 11.39 -15.21 12.23
C LEU A 32 12.69 -14.76 11.57
N ASN A 33 13.58 -15.71 11.29
CA ASN A 33 14.89 -15.40 10.78
C ASN A 33 14.74 -14.75 9.38
N LYS A 34 15.73 -13.95 8.97
CA LYS A 34 15.68 -13.21 7.69
C LYS A 34 15.37 -14.13 6.49
N ALA A 35 15.80 -15.40 6.51
CA ALA A 35 15.59 -16.35 5.42
C ALA A 35 14.14 -16.87 5.36
N GLU A 36 13.48 -17.06 6.51
CA GLU A 36 12.05 -17.44 6.57
C GLU A 36 11.16 -16.33 6.02
N ARG A 37 11.48 -15.06 6.31
CA ARG A 37 10.79 -13.91 5.69
C ARG A 37 10.94 -13.88 4.16
N LEU A 38 12.11 -14.26 3.63
CA LEU A 38 12.35 -14.28 2.18
C LEU A 38 11.63 -15.44 1.48
N GLN A 39 11.55 -16.62 2.11
CA GLN A 39 10.77 -17.75 1.59
C GLN A 39 9.25 -17.50 1.59
N ASP A 40 8.74 -16.80 2.60
CA ASP A 40 7.35 -16.35 2.59
C ASP A 40 7.10 -15.32 1.49
N ILE A 41 8.04 -14.39 1.24
CA ILE A 41 7.94 -13.43 0.12
C ILE A 41 7.86 -14.15 -1.23
N GLU A 42 8.72 -15.15 -1.50
CA GLU A 42 8.66 -15.93 -2.76
C GLU A 42 7.33 -16.69 -2.92
N THR A 43 6.70 -17.11 -1.82
CA THR A 43 5.42 -17.84 -1.84
C THR A 43 4.21 -16.88 -1.90
N LEU A 44 4.36 -15.64 -1.46
CA LEU A 44 3.32 -14.60 -1.39
C LEU A 44 3.13 -13.82 -2.70
N VAL A 45 4.10 -13.85 -3.62
CA VAL A 45 3.90 -13.30 -4.98
C VAL A 45 3.09 -14.27 -5.83
N ARG A 46 1.83 -14.52 -5.45
CA ARG A 46 0.86 -15.18 -6.33
C ARG A 46 0.27 -14.14 -7.27
N ALA A 47 0.64 -14.21 -8.55
CA ALA A 47 0.02 -13.43 -9.62
C ALA A 47 -1.52 -13.55 -9.62
N ASP A 48 -2.06 -14.67 -9.13
CA ASP A 48 -3.50 -14.93 -8.95
C ASP A 48 -4.21 -13.92 -8.02
N ALA A 49 -3.46 -13.18 -7.19
CA ALA A 49 -4.02 -12.20 -6.28
C ALA A 49 -4.28 -10.83 -6.95
N LEU A 50 -3.75 -10.61 -8.15
CA LEU A 50 -3.98 -9.39 -8.92
C LEU A 50 -5.15 -9.60 -9.86
N GLN A 51 -6.13 -8.71 -9.75
CA GLN A 51 -7.39 -8.85 -10.48
C GLN A 51 -7.44 -7.82 -11.60
N GLY A 52 -7.39 -8.29 -12.84
CA GLY A 52 -7.73 -7.52 -14.03
C GLY A 52 -9.24 -7.40 -14.24
N CYS A 53 -9.64 -6.71 -15.31
CA CYS A 53 -11.00 -6.65 -15.82
C CYS A 53 -11.09 -7.44 -17.14
N GLY A 54 -11.47 -8.72 -17.04
CA GLY A 54 -11.48 -9.62 -18.19
C GLY A 54 -10.04 -9.93 -18.60
N ASP A 55 -9.71 -9.67 -19.86
CA ASP A 55 -8.36 -9.85 -20.40
C ASP A 55 -7.47 -8.60 -20.21
N CYS A 56 -7.98 -7.53 -19.61
CA CYS A 56 -7.25 -6.29 -19.37
C CYS A 56 -6.75 -6.20 -17.92
N PHE A 57 -5.59 -5.59 -17.68
CA PHE A 57 -5.11 -5.30 -16.32
C PHE A 57 -5.86 -4.14 -15.63
N CYS A 58 -6.65 -3.37 -16.39
CA CYS A 58 -7.42 -2.20 -15.94
C CYS A 58 -8.81 -2.16 -16.61
N ILE A 59 -9.67 -1.26 -16.14
CA ILE A 59 -11.00 -0.98 -16.69
C ILE A 59 -10.82 0.05 -17.82
N THR A 60 -11.26 -0.29 -19.03
CA THR A 60 -11.24 0.61 -20.19
C THR A 60 -12.51 1.47 -20.23
N GLU A 61 -12.40 2.69 -20.74
CA GLU A 61 -13.58 3.49 -21.07
C GLU A 61 -14.07 3.07 -22.47
N GLU A 62 -15.38 2.89 -22.64
CA GLU A 62 -16.11 2.68 -23.91
C GLU A 62 -15.49 1.73 -24.97
N GLU A 63 -15.78 0.42 -24.91
CA GLU A 63 -15.45 -0.59 -25.96
C GLU A 63 -14.00 -0.58 -26.52
N GLU A 64 -13.10 0.22 -25.93
CA GLU A 64 -11.72 0.30 -26.38
C GLU A 64 -11.01 -1.01 -26.03
N PRO A 65 -10.20 -1.54 -26.95
CA PRO A 65 -9.35 -2.68 -26.63
C PRO A 65 -8.46 -2.33 -25.44
N CYS A 66 -8.11 -3.33 -24.61
CA CYS A 66 -7.13 -3.14 -23.55
C CYS A 66 -5.97 -2.30 -24.09
N PRO A 67 -5.52 -1.24 -23.38
CA PRO A 67 -4.49 -0.36 -23.90
C PRO A 67 -3.31 -1.20 -24.40
N SER A 68 -3.08 -1.14 -25.72
CA SER A 68 -1.99 -1.83 -26.41
C SER A 68 -0.65 -1.49 -25.72
N PRO A 69 0.37 -2.36 -25.73
CA PRO A 69 1.30 -2.65 -24.63
C PRO A 69 2.36 -1.57 -24.33
N VAL A 70 2.04 -0.30 -24.55
CA VAL A 70 2.90 0.84 -24.23
C VAL A 70 3.20 0.90 -22.72
N PHE A 71 2.34 0.33 -21.88
CA PHE A 71 2.58 0.21 -20.44
C PHE A 71 1.73 -0.93 -19.84
N GLU A 72 2.39 -1.98 -19.34
CA GLU A 72 1.79 -2.97 -18.45
C GLU A 72 2.50 -2.85 -17.09
N PRO A 73 1.76 -2.66 -15.98
CA PRO A 73 2.36 -2.62 -14.66
C PRO A 73 3.13 -3.89 -14.33
N GLU A 74 4.33 -3.76 -13.79
CA GLU A 74 5.03 -4.92 -13.22
C GLU A 74 4.26 -5.43 -12.00
N THR A 75 4.06 -6.74 -11.97
CA THR A 75 3.26 -7.44 -10.96
C THR A 75 4.11 -8.25 -9.99
N VAL A 76 5.34 -8.54 -10.37
CA VAL A 76 6.30 -9.40 -9.67
C VAL A 76 7.62 -8.65 -9.57
N PHE A 77 8.11 -8.46 -8.35
CA PHE A 77 9.37 -7.78 -8.11
C PHE A 77 10.36 -8.75 -7.48
N SER A 78 11.64 -8.68 -7.91
CA SER A 78 12.66 -9.54 -7.33
C SER A 78 12.88 -9.21 -5.84
N PRO A 79 13.20 -10.20 -4.99
CA PRO A 79 13.56 -9.95 -3.60
C PRO A 79 14.69 -8.92 -3.45
N SER A 80 15.66 -8.92 -4.36
CA SER A 80 16.76 -7.96 -4.37
C SER A 80 16.32 -6.52 -4.62
N THR A 81 15.31 -6.30 -5.47
CA THR A 81 14.72 -4.97 -5.72
C THR A 81 14.06 -4.46 -4.43
N ILE A 82 13.29 -5.32 -3.77
CA ILE A 82 12.62 -5.02 -2.50
C ILE A 82 13.66 -4.69 -1.42
N GLU A 83 14.68 -5.53 -1.26
CA GLU A 83 15.78 -5.30 -0.30
C GLU A 83 16.54 -4.00 -0.59
N THR A 84 16.72 -3.65 -1.87
CA THR A 84 17.35 -2.39 -2.26
C THR A 84 16.56 -1.21 -1.72
N PHE A 85 15.24 -1.16 -1.91
CA PHE A 85 14.39 -0.09 -1.37
C PHE A 85 14.39 -0.02 0.16
N ILE A 86 14.40 -1.18 0.83
CA ILE A 86 14.51 -1.27 2.30
C ILE A 86 15.84 -0.69 2.78
N SER A 87 16.92 -0.89 2.04
CA SER A 87 18.26 -0.44 2.44
C SER A 87 18.48 1.07 2.32
N LEU A 88 17.63 1.77 1.56
CA LEU A 88 17.75 3.22 1.37
C LEU A 88 17.40 3.98 2.66
N LYS A 89 18.25 4.93 3.03
CA LYS A 89 18.11 5.73 4.24
C LYS A 89 17.50 7.10 3.97
N LEU A 90 16.33 7.34 4.57
CA LEU A 90 15.63 8.62 4.50
C LEU A 90 16.27 9.68 5.40
N LEU A 91 16.47 10.89 4.88
CA LEU A 91 17.08 12.02 5.60
C LEU A 91 16.06 12.96 6.26
N ASN A 92 14.83 13.02 5.75
CA ASN A 92 13.76 13.92 6.23
C ASN A 92 12.45 13.16 6.51
N PRO A 93 12.42 12.28 7.53
CA PRO A 93 11.25 11.44 7.80
C PRO A 93 10.04 12.25 8.25
N PHE A 94 8.85 11.79 7.84
CA PHE A 94 7.60 12.21 8.48
C PHE A 94 7.54 11.64 9.91
N LYS A 95 6.96 12.43 10.82
CA LYS A 95 6.65 11.97 12.17
C LYS A 95 5.28 11.29 12.18
N ASP A 96 5.08 10.43 13.18
CA ASP A 96 3.76 9.87 13.48
C ASP A 96 2.71 10.97 13.65
N LEU A 97 1.52 10.72 13.11
CA LEU A 97 0.37 11.60 13.31
C LEU A 97 0.04 11.71 14.80
N GLN A 98 -0.12 12.94 15.26
CA GLN A 98 -0.54 13.26 16.63
C GLN A 98 -2.05 13.54 16.72
N CYS A 99 -2.78 13.34 15.62
CA CYS A 99 -4.19 13.65 15.44
C CYS A 99 -4.86 12.59 14.55
N ASN A 100 -6.19 12.60 14.49
CA ASN A 100 -6.97 11.73 13.61
C ASN A 100 -7.64 12.58 12.52
N PRO A 101 -7.21 12.49 11.25
CA PRO A 101 -7.71 13.35 10.18
C PRO A 101 -9.17 13.06 9.81
N TYR A 102 -9.73 11.91 10.20
CA TYR A 102 -11.14 11.60 10.03
C TYR A 102 -12.05 12.23 11.11
N LYS A 103 -11.45 12.85 12.14
CA LYS A 103 -12.16 13.50 13.25
C LYS A 103 -11.79 14.96 13.44
N ASP A 104 -10.60 15.33 13.01
CA ASP A 104 -10.02 16.66 13.19
C ASP A 104 -9.60 17.22 11.83
N SER A 105 -10.35 18.21 11.34
CA SER A 105 -10.07 18.90 10.07
C SER A 105 -8.82 19.77 10.11
N GLN A 106 -8.27 20.05 11.30
CA GLN A 106 -7.01 20.76 11.48
C GLN A 106 -5.82 19.79 11.59
N CYS A 107 -6.07 18.49 11.49
CA CYS A 107 -5.00 17.50 11.51
C CYS A 107 -4.04 17.73 10.35
N SER A 108 -2.74 17.63 10.62
CA SER A 108 -1.69 17.85 9.63
C SER A 108 -0.51 16.95 9.90
N THR A 109 0.26 16.66 8.85
CA THR A 109 1.51 15.90 8.96
C THR A 109 2.63 16.78 9.51
N THR A 110 3.70 16.16 9.99
CA THR A 110 4.95 16.86 10.33
C THR A 110 6.12 16.19 9.60
N PRO A 111 6.80 16.88 8.67
CA PRO A 111 6.49 18.22 8.17
C PRO A 111 5.12 18.28 7.46
N PRO A 112 4.49 19.46 7.32
CA PRO A 112 3.27 19.61 6.54
C PRO A 112 3.49 19.21 5.07
N GLN A 113 2.54 18.50 4.49
CA GLN A 113 2.57 18.15 3.07
C GLN A 113 2.47 19.42 2.20
N GLN A 114 3.13 19.39 1.05
CA GLN A 114 3.13 20.48 0.07
C GLN A 114 2.47 20.00 -1.21
N TYR A 115 1.68 20.87 -1.85
CA TYR A 115 1.03 20.61 -3.15
C TYR A 115 -0.03 19.49 -3.15
N VAL A 116 -0.66 19.23 -2.00
CA VAL A 116 -1.71 18.19 -1.85
C VAL A 116 -2.86 18.41 -2.83
N ASP A 117 -3.24 19.66 -3.08
CA ASP A 117 -4.36 20.02 -3.97
C ASP A 117 -3.97 20.13 -5.46
N LYS A 118 -2.70 19.85 -5.82
CA LYS A 118 -2.23 19.95 -7.21
C LYS A 118 -2.23 18.58 -7.88
N HIS A 119 -3.08 18.43 -8.88
CA HIS A 119 -3.23 17.18 -9.64
C HIS A 119 -1.93 16.72 -10.35
N GLU A 120 -1.12 17.65 -10.83
CA GLU A 120 0.15 17.38 -11.51
C GLU A 120 1.32 17.13 -10.56
N ALA A 121 1.12 17.35 -9.26
CA ALA A 121 2.19 17.19 -8.29
C ALA A 121 2.72 15.75 -8.28
N VAL A 122 3.99 15.60 -7.95
CA VAL A 122 4.65 14.31 -7.80
C VAL A 122 5.50 14.28 -6.55
N CYS A 123 5.73 13.09 -6.02
CA CYS A 123 6.74 12.85 -5.00
C CYS A 123 7.95 12.20 -5.64
N ALA A 124 9.14 12.70 -5.31
CA ALA A 124 10.39 12.19 -5.85
C ALA A 124 11.43 11.95 -4.76
N PHE A 125 12.33 11.01 -5.04
CA PHE A 125 13.54 10.76 -4.26
C PHE A 125 14.65 11.69 -4.76
N LYS A 126 15.14 12.55 -3.87
CA LYS A 126 16.32 13.37 -4.12
C LYS A 126 17.51 12.75 -3.39
N TYR A 127 18.36 12.07 -4.13
CA TYR A 127 19.51 11.35 -3.58
C TYR A 127 20.62 12.31 -3.18
N ALA A 128 21.14 12.15 -1.95
CA ALA A 128 22.36 12.80 -1.49
C ALA A 128 23.59 11.92 -1.70
N THR A 129 23.41 10.60 -1.65
CA THR A 129 24.38 9.55 -1.96
C THR A 129 23.66 8.37 -2.64
N ALA A 130 24.37 7.32 -3.05
CA ALA A 130 23.76 6.10 -3.59
C ALA A 130 22.75 5.41 -2.64
N ASN A 131 22.85 5.65 -1.33
CA ASN A 131 22.01 4.98 -0.32
C ASN A 131 21.26 5.95 0.62
N THR A 132 21.36 7.26 0.41
CA THR A 132 20.64 8.25 1.22
C THR A 132 19.85 9.20 0.32
N TYR A 133 18.61 9.50 0.73
CA TYR A 133 17.72 10.35 -0.04
C TYR A 133 16.82 11.19 0.85
N SER A 134 16.26 12.25 0.27
CA SER A 134 15.16 13.01 0.84
C SER A 134 13.89 12.84 0.02
N LEU A 135 12.73 12.91 0.67
CA LEU A 135 11.43 13.04 0.00
C LEU A 135 11.17 14.50 -0.32
N VAL A 136 10.84 14.80 -1.58
CA VAL A 136 10.50 16.14 -2.01
C VAL A 136 9.25 16.10 -2.90
N SER A 137 8.26 16.90 -2.55
CA SER A 137 7.10 17.14 -3.41
C SER A 137 7.45 18.20 -4.46
N TYR A 138 7.12 17.93 -5.71
CA TYR A 138 7.25 18.86 -6.82
C TYR A 138 5.89 19.18 -7.41
N THR A 139 5.76 20.33 -8.06
CA THR A 139 4.53 20.73 -8.74
C THR A 139 4.26 19.95 -10.02
N SER A 140 5.30 19.38 -10.63
CA SER A 140 5.23 18.52 -11.81
C SER A 140 6.42 17.55 -11.87
N ALA A 141 6.29 16.49 -12.69
CA ALA A 141 7.41 15.60 -13.00
C ALA A 141 8.59 16.31 -13.69
N ALA A 142 8.31 17.35 -14.49
CA ALA A 142 9.35 18.15 -15.14
C ALA A 142 10.19 18.93 -14.13
N ASP A 143 9.56 19.49 -13.09
CA ASP A 143 10.26 20.19 -12.01
C ASP A 143 11.15 19.25 -11.19
N ALA A 144 10.67 18.02 -10.93
CA ALA A 144 11.46 16.98 -10.27
C ALA A 144 12.70 16.62 -11.09
N ALA A 145 12.53 16.38 -12.39
CA ALA A 145 13.63 16.06 -13.29
C ALA A 145 14.66 17.19 -13.41
N ALA A 146 14.19 18.45 -13.47
CA ALA A 146 15.08 19.62 -13.50
C ALA A 146 15.93 19.78 -12.23
N ASP A 147 15.44 19.27 -11.09
CA ASP A 147 16.16 19.25 -9.81
C ASP A 147 16.95 17.94 -9.58
N GLY A 148 17.06 17.09 -10.60
CA GLY A 148 17.76 15.81 -10.54
C GLY A 148 17.12 14.79 -9.58
N ALA A 149 15.84 14.95 -9.25
CA ALA A 149 15.09 14.04 -8.41
C ALA A 149 14.37 12.98 -9.25
N LEU A 150 14.26 11.76 -8.72
CA LEU A 150 13.62 10.64 -9.39
C LEU A 150 12.19 10.44 -8.89
N VAL A 151 11.22 10.58 -9.78
CA VAL A 151 9.79 10.47 -9.42
C VAL A 151 9.49 9.04 -8.97
N THR A 152 8.83 8.91 -7.81
CA THR A 152 8.47 7.61 -7.22
C THR A 152 6.96 7.35 -7.20
N HIS A 153 6.15 8.42 -7.20
CA HIS A 153 4.70 8.31 -7.38
C HIS A 153 4.07 9.66 -7.75
N ASN A 154 2.88 9.59 -8.35
CA ASN A 154 2.02 10.76 -8.58
C ASN A 154 1.44 11.28 -7.25
N GLY A 155 1.11 12.58 -7.20
CA GLY A 155 0.67 13.28 -6.00
C GLY A 155 1.81 13.70 -5.07
N ALA A 156 1.50 14.62 -4.15
CA ALA A 156 2.43 15.08 -3.12
C ALA A 156 2.98 13.94 -2.24
N CYS A 157 4.20 14.10 -1.73
CA CYS A 157 4.72 13.22 -0.69
C CYS A 157 3.83 13.24 0.56
N GLY A 158 3.73 12.11 1.24
CA GLY A 158 2.96 11.91 2.46
C GLY A 158 3.54 10.80 3.33
N LEU A 159 2.73 10.34 4.28
CA LEU A 159 3.15 9.42 5.34
C LEU A 159 3.62 8.05 4.82
N CYS A 160 3.19 7.65 3.62
CA CYS A 160 3.51 6.38 2.96
C CYS A 160 4.48 6.54 1.78
N SER A 161 5.16 7.68 1.66
CA SER A 161 5.98 7.98 0.49
C SER A 161 7.41 7.44 0.57
N THR A 162 7.84 6.86 1.70
CA THR A 162 9.21 6.39 1.85
C THR A 162 9.52 5.20 0.93
N SER A 163 10.80 4.93 0.67
CA SER A 163 11.27 3.72 0.00
C SER A 163 10.90 2.45 0.77
N GLN A 164 10.90 2.49 2.09
CA GLN A 164 10.43 1.39 2.93
C GLN A 164 8.95 1.09 2.68
N ASP A 165 8.11 2.13 2.62
CA ASP A 165 6.68 1.95 2.35
C ASP A 165 6.42 1.46 0.92
N LEU A 166 7.21 1.92 -0.06
CA LEU A 166 7.21 1.34 -1.41
C LEU A 166 7.55 -0.15 -1.35
N ALA A 167 8.62 -0.55 -0.64
CA ALA A 167 9.02 -1.94 -0.52
C ALA A 167 7.91 -2.81 0.09
N ALA A 168 7.18 -2.31 1.09
CA ALA A 168 6.02 -2.99 1.65
C ALA A 168 4.92 -3.21 0.60
N TYR A 169 4.64 -2.20 -0.24
CA TYR A 169 3.75 -2.41 -1.38
C TYR A 169 4.32 -3.45 -2.36
N LEU A 170 5.60 -3.39 -2.75
CA LEU A 170 6.17 -4.38 -3.66
C LEU A 170 6.06 -5.82 -3.12
N ALA A 171 6.26 -6.00 -1.82
CA ALA A 171 6.18 -7.31 -1.14
C ALA A 171 4.75 -7.83 -0.94
N HIS A 172 3.75 -6.95 -0.90
CA HIS A 172 2.35 -7.31 -0.63
C HIS A 172 1.42 -6.84 -1.77
N PRO A 173 1.25 -7.64 -2.84
CA PRO A 173 0.41 -7.29 -3.99
C PRO A 173 -1.07 -7.12 -3.62
N ASP A 174 -1.57 -8.01 -2.76
CA ASP A 174 -2.95 -7.98 -2.26
C ASP A 174 -3.06 -7.23 -0.93
N MET A 175 -2.86 -5.91 -1.00
CA MET A 175 -3.10 -5.02 0.13
C MET A 175 -4.57 -5.01 0.60
N THR A 176 -5.51 -5.50 -0.20
CA THR A 176 -6.92 -5.54 0.17
C THR A 176 -7.17 -6.61 1.21
N SER A 177 -6.62 -7.81 1.03
CA SER A 177 -6.70 -8.89 2.02
C SER A 177 -5.91 -8.55 3.28
N GLU A 178 -4.67 -8.10 3.14
CA GLU A 178 -3.82 -7.71 4.28
C GLU A 178 -4.42 -6.55 5.08
N GLY A 179 -4.91 -5.53 4.36
CA GLY A 179 -5.57 -4.37 4.97
C GLY A 179 -6.82 -4.76 5.76
N LYS A 180 -7.66 -5.68 5.25
CA LYS A 180 -8.82 -6.20 5.99
C LYS A 180 -8.41 -6.87 7.30
N VAL A 181 -7.34 -7.68 7.28
CA VAL A 181 -6.82 -8.34 8.49
C VAL A 181 -6.36 -7.30 9.50
N CYS A 182 -5.52 -6.35 9.10
CA CYS A 182 -5.02 -5.33 10.02
C CYS A 182 -6.11 -4.36 10.50
N ALA A 183 -7.04 -3.97 9.64
CA ALA A 183 -8.21 -3.15 10.00
C ALA A 183 -9.12 -3.87 11.02
N SER A 184 -9.32 -5.19 10.88
CA SER A 184 -10.08 -5.94 11.87
C SER A 184 -9.43 -5.89 13.26
N LYS A 185 -8.10 -6.00 13.33
CA LYS A 185 -7.34 -5.83 14.59
C LYS A 185 -7.47 -4.41 15.14
N ALA A 186 -7.45 -3.40 14.27
CA ALA A 186 -7.62 -1.99 14.64
C ALA A 186 -8.96 -1.71 15.35
N LEU A 187 -10.02 -2.41 14.96
CA LEU A 187 -11.35 -2.27 15.59
C LEU A 187 -11.37 -2.76 17.05
N PHE A 188 -10.50 -3.70 17.42
CA PHE A 188 -10.33 -4.15 18.81
C PHE A 188 -9.31 -3.28 19.55
N SER A 189 -8.19 -2.96 18.90
CA SER A 189 -7.12 -2.15 19.46
C SER A 189 -6.37 -1.42 18.35
N SER A 190 -6.39 -0.09 18.41
CA SER A 190 -5.64 0.76 17.48
C SER A 190 -4.14 0.43 17.48
N ALA A 191 -3.58 0.07 18.63
CA ALA A 191 -2.18 -0.33 18.73
C ALA A 191 -1.90 -1.64 18.00
N TRP A 192 -2.83 -2.61 18.08
CA TRP A 192 -2.69 -3.89 17.38
C TRP A 192 -2.84 -3.76 15.86
N GLY A 193 -3.78 -2.93 15.41
CA GLY A 193 -3.94 -2.64 13.98
C GLY A 193 -2.73 -1.93 13.40
N LYS A 194 -2.20 -0.89 14.07
CA LYS A 194 -0.96 -0.23 13.66
C LYS A 194 0.22 -1.21 13.62
N LYS A 195 0.39 -2.02 14.66
CA LYS A 195 1.47 -3.01 14.72
C LYS A 195 1.38 -4.05 13.60
N CYS A 196 0.17 -4.43 13.21
CA CYS A 196 -0.06 -5.32 12.07
C CYS A 196 0.47 -4.71 10.76
N TYR A 197 0.19 -3.44 10.47
CA TYR A 197 0.73 -2.78 9.29
C TYR A 197 2.26 -2.60 9.34
N GLU A 198 2.83 -2.32 10.51
CA GLU A 198 4.30 -2.29 10.68
C GLU A 198 4.94 -3.66 10.40
N GLN A 199 4.25 -4.76 10.74
CA GLN A 199 4.71 -6.12 10.44
C GLN A 199 4.71 -6.46 8.95
N LEU A 200 3.85 -5.80 8.15
CA LEU A 200 3.90 -5.84 6.68
C LEU A 200 5.07 -5.02 6.09
N GLY A 201 5.85 -4.34 6.94
CA GLY A 201 7.03 -3.57 6.55
C GLY A 201 6.79 -2.07 6.39
N PHE A 202 5.57 -1.57 6.59
CA PHE A 202 5.32 -0.12 6.55
C PHE A 202 6.06 0.63 7.65
N SER A 203 6.45 1.86 7.35
CA SER A 203 6.93 2.80 8.36
C SER A 203 5.83 3.10 9.37
N SER A 204 6.22 3.47 10.59
CA SER A 204 5.29 3.82 11.67
C SER A 204 4.26 4.92 11.27
N PRO A 205 4.65 6.00 10.56
CA PRO A 205 3.68 7.00 10.09
C PRO A 205 2.69 6.45 9.07
N CYS A 206 3.14 5.62 8.12
CA CYS A 206 2.26 4.99 7.13
C CYS A 206 1.31 3.99 7.77
N ALA A 207 1.81 3.15 8.68
CA ALA A 207 1.01 2.21 9.45
C ALA A 207 -0.06 2.92 10.29
N ALA A 208 0.25 4.11 10.83
CA ALA A 208 -0.71 4.90 11.59
C ALA A 208 -1.89 5.37 10.71
N ILE A 209 -1.64 5.92 9.51
CA ILE A 209 -2.73 6.38 8.64
C ILE A 209 -3.57 5.22 8.10
N TRP A 210 -2.95 4.10 7.72
CA TRP A 210 -3.67 2.86 7.34
C TRP A 210 -4.55 2.31 8.48
N ASN A 211 -4.06 2.38 9.72
CA ASN A 211 -4.82 1.95 10.89
C ASN A 211 -6.02 2.88 11.18
N LEU A 212 -5.83 4.19 11.01
CA LEU A 212 -6.91 5.18 11.16
C LEU A 212 -7.97 5.03 10.06
N ASP A 213 -7.53 4.79 8.83
CA ASP A 213 -8.36 4.49 7.66
C ASP A 213 -9.23 3.25 7.90
N GLY A 214 -8.59 2.10 8.19
CA GLY A 214 -9.29 0.86 8.47
C GLY A 214 -10.26 0.95 9.66
N THR A 215 -9.91 1.73 10.69
CA THR A 215 -10.81 2.00 11.83
C THR A 215 -12.00 2.86 11.41
N HIS A 216 -11.79 3.86 10.55
CA HIS A 216 -12.86 4.71 10.03
C HIS A 216 -13.81 3.91 9.14
N THR A 217 -13.29 3.20 8.13
CA THR A 217 -14.06 2.33 7.24
C THR A 217 -14.80 1.25 8.01
N GLY A 218 -14.12 0.58 8.94
CA GLY A 218 -14.76 -0.46 9.76
C GLY A 218 -15.90 0.04 10.65
N ARG A 219 -15.98 1.36 10.93
CA ARG A 219 -17.11 1.98 11.64
C ARG A 219 -18.18 2.50 10.68
N SER A 220 -17.78 3.19 9.61
CA SER A 220 -18.68 3.83 8.65
C SER A 220 -19.35 2.83 7.71
N CYS A 221 -18.63 1.79 7.30
CA CYS A 221 -19.04 0.80 6.29
C CYS A 221 -19.30 -0.59 6.88
N PHE A 222 -19.34 -0.73 8.22
CA PHE A 222 -19.40 -2.01 8.94
C PHE A 222 -20.40 -3.01 8.35
N TRP A 223 -21.67 -2.59 8.25
CA TRP A 223 -22.76 -3.47 7.80
C TRP A 223 -22.65 -3.85 6.33
N THR A 224 -22.25 -2.91 5.48
CA THR A 224 -22.04 -3.14 4.05
C THR A 224 -20.90 -4.14 3.83
N CYS A 225 -19.80 -3.98 4.55
CA CYS A 225 -18.63 -4.85 4.46
C CYS A 225 -18.86 -6.25 5.02
N ILE A 226 -19.51 -6.39 6.18
CA ILE A 226 -19.87 -7.70 6.72
C ILE A 226 -20.75 -8.47 5.74
N ARG A 227 -21.74 -7.79 5.13
CA ARG A 227 -22.63 -8.43 4.15
C ARG A 227 -21.85 -8.92 2.93
N SER A 228 -20.92 -8.10 2.43
CA SER A 228 -20.08 -8.44 1.28
C SER A 228 -19.18 -9.64 1.58
N VAL A 229 -18.50 -9.63 2.73
CA VAL A 229 -17.65 -10.75 3.21
C VAL A 229 -18.48 -12.02 3.43
N ALA A 230 -19.65 -11.92 4.07
CA ALA A 230 -20.50 -13.09 4.35
C ALA A 230 -21.00 -13.79 3.08
N LYS A 231 -21.10 -13.05 1.97
CA LYS A 231 -21.44 -13.59 0.65
C LYS A 231 -20.23 -14.04 -0.17
N GLY A 232 -19.01 -13.71 0.27
CA GLY A 232 -17.80 -13.92 -0.52
C GLY A 232 -17.82 -13.14 -1.84
N GLU A 233 -18.34 -11.92 -1.83
CA GLU A 233 -18.36 -11.08 -3.02
C GLU A 233 -16.91 -10.77 -3.47
N PRO A 234 -16.60 -10.89 -4.78
CA PRO A 234 -15.30 -10.48 -5.33
C PRO A 234 -15.08 -8.97 -5.15
N ASN A 235 -13.83 -8.51 -5.29
CA ASN A 235 -13.50 -7.08 -5.17
C ASN A 235 -14.17 -6.25 -6.29
N ASN A 236 -14.21 -6.81 -7.51
CA ASN A 236 -14.88 -6.22 -8.67
C ASN A 236 -15.98 -7.15 -9.19
N GLY A 237 -17.01 -6.56 -9.81
CA GLY A 237 -18.03 -7.27 -10.59
C GLY A 237 -17.47 -7.89 -11.87
N PRO A 238 -18.33 -8.54 -12.68
CA PRO A 238 -17.91 -9.12 -13.95
C PRO A 238 -17.46 -8.03 -14.95
N PRO A 239 -16.58 -8.38 -15.91
CA PRO A 239 -16.27 -7.51 -17.05
C PRO A 239 -17.49 -7.30 -17.97
N PRO A 240 -17.56 -6.19 -18.74
CA PRO A 240 -16.52 -5.15 -18.87
C PRO A 240 -16.57 -4.06 -17.79
N GLU A 241 -17.65 -3.96 -17.01
CA GLU A 241 -17.83 -2.83 -16.10
C GLU A 241 -16.93 -2.92 -14.87
N CYS A 242 -16.66 -4.14 -14.38
CA CYS A 242 -15.77 -4.41 -13.25
C CYS A 242 -15.99 -3.48 -12.05
N GLN A 243 -17.25 -3.15 -11.77
CA GLN A 243 -17.62 -2.22 -10.71
C GLN A 243 -17.14 -2.71 -9.35
N LEU A 244 -16.80 -1.77 -8.47
CA LEU A 244 -16.49 -2.10 -7.09
C LEU A 244 -17.67 -2.79 -6.42
N ASN A 245 -17.39 -3.79 -5.58
CA ASN A 245 -18.41 -4.27 -4.67
C ASN A 245 -18.84 -3.16 -3.69
N ALA A 246 -20.00 -3.32 -3.07
CA ALA A 246 -20.58 -2.28 -2.23
C ALA A 246 -19.71 -1.92 -1.01
N CYS A 247 -18.90 -2.85 -0.50
CA CYS A 247 -17.99 -2.57 0.62
C CYS A 247 -16.85 -1.65 0.20
N LEU A 248 -16.17 -1.99 -0.90
CA LEU A 248 -15.06 -1.20 -1.43
C LEU A 248 -15.53 0.16 -1.96
N GLN A 249 -16.73 0.23 -2.53
CA GLN A 249 -17.33 1.52 -2.92
C GLN A 249 -17.53 2.42 -1.69
N CYS A 250 -18.08 1.89 -0.60
CA CYS A 250 -18.25 2.64 0.65
C CYS A 250 -16.91 3.11 1.23
N ASP A 251 -15.88 2.26 1.18
CA ASP A 251 -14.54 2.58 1.63
C ASP A 251 -13.92 3.76 0.84
N GLU A 252 -13.94 3.69 -0.50
CA GLU A 252 -13.41 4.74 -1.37
C GLU A 252 -14.17 6.06 -1.21
N GLU A 253 -15.47 6.04 -0.88
CA GLU A 253 -16.26 7.25 -0.62
C GLU A 253 -16.04 7.83 0.78
N ALA A 254 -16.01 6.98 1.81
CA ALA A 254 -15.98 7.42 3.20
C ALA A 254 -14.57 7.79 3.65
N ALA A 255 -13.56 7.02 3.23
CA ALA A 255 -12.21 7.11 3.77
C ALA A 255 -11.15 7.48 2.72
N GLY A 256 -11.38 7.08 1.47
CA GLY A 256 -10.47 7.23 0.34
C GLY A 256 -9.83 8.63 0.20
N PRO A 257 -10.60 9.74 0.14
CA PRO A 257 -10.03 11.07 -0.08
C PRO A 257 -9.07 11.50 1.02
N ILE A 258 -9.42 11.27 2.29
CA ILE A 258 -8.57 11.62 3.44
C ILE A 258 -7.32 10.73 3.45
N PHE A 259 -7.49 9.42 3.26
CA PHE A 259 -6.36 8.48 3.20
C PHE A 259 -5.37 8.88 2.10
N GLN A 260 -5.85 9.04 0.87
CA GLN A 260 -5.00 9.35 -0.29
C GLN A 260 -4.28 10.70 -0.13
N SER A 261 -4.93 11.67 0.52
CA SER A 261 -4.31 12.95 0.86
C SER A 261 -3.12 12.76 1.81
N PHE A 262 -3.32 12.07 2.95
CA PHE A 262 -2.29 11.92 3.99
C PHE A 262 -1.22 10.89 3.66
N ALA A 263 -1.60 9.78 3.03
CA ALA A 263 -0.67 8.73 2.64
C ALA A 263 0.32 9.22 1.57
N GLY A 264 -0.15 10.06 0.64
CA GLY A 264 0.63 10.52 -0.52
C GLY A 264 0.80 9.41 -1.57
N ARG A 265 1.34 8.26 -1.17
CA ARG A 265 1.51 7.06 -2.00
C ARG A 265 0.31 6.13 -1.88
N THR A 266 -0.11 5.57 -3.01
CA THR A 266 -0.92 4.36 -3.12
C THR A 266 -0.31 3.47 -4.19
N ARG A 267 -0.71 2.19 -4.26
CA ARG A 267 -0.27 1.29 -5.35
C ARG A 267 -0.49 1.92 -6.73
N ARG A 268 -1.67 2.47 -6.97
CA ARG A 268 -2.08 3.09 -8.25
C ARG A 268 -1.21 4.30 -8.60
N ARG A 269 -0.96 5.19 -7.62
CA ARG A 269 -0.07 6.35 -7.79
C ARG A 269 1.39 5.97 -8.03
N SER A 270 1.78 4.74 -7.70
CA SER A 270 3.11 4.18 -7.96
C SER A 270 3.18 3.29 -9.21
N GLY A 271 2.11 3.22 -10.01
CA GLY A 271 2.07 2.37 -11.20
C GLY A 271 2.02 0.87 -10.87
N LEU A 272 1.58 0.51 -9.66
CA LEU A 272 1.49 -0.88 -9.21
C LEU A 272 0.05 -1.40 -9.34
N MET A 273 -0.10 -2.60 -9.90
CA MET A 273 -1.37 -3.33 -9.88
C MET A 273 -1.78 -3.72 -8.47
N SER A 274 -3.09 -3.90 -8.25
CA SER A 274 -3.65 -4.32 -6.97
C SER A 274 -4.70 -5.43 -7.18
N ALA A 275 -5.18 -6.01 -6.09
CA ALA A 275 -6.29 -6.96 -6.09
C ALA A 275 -7.66 -6.34 -6.49
N ILE A 276 -7.67 -5.05 -6.83
CA ILE A 276 -8.87 -4.34 -7.26
C ILE A 276 -8.62 -3.69 -8.62
N ALA A 277 -9.42 -4.05 -9.62
CA ALA A 277 -9.40 -3.45 -10.94
C ALA A 277 -9.88 -1.98 -10.87
N ARG A 278 -9.25 -1.12 -11.65
CA ARG A 278 -9.41 0.35 -11.67
C ARG A 278 -9.26 0.88 -13.08
N GLY A 279 -9.69 2.12 -13.33
CA GLY A 279 -9.58 2.74 -14.64
C GLY A 279 -8.13 2.81 -15.09
N CYS A 280 -7.87 2.62 -16.39
CA CYS A 280 -6.49 2.66 -16.90
C CYS A 280 -5.81 4.02 -16.64
N ALA A 281 -6.57 5.12 -16.57
CA ALA A 281 -6.07 6.44 -16.24
C ALA A 281 -5.69 6.63 -14.75
N ASP A 282 -6.13 5.73 -13.86
CA ASP A 282 -5.84 5.82 -12.42
C ASP A 282 -4.41 5.40 -12.07
N PHE A 283 -3.75 4.68 -12.99
CA PHE A 283 -2.39 4.19 -12.79
C PHE A 283 -1.36 5.23 -13.24
N ALA A 284 -0.42 5.51 -12.36
CA ALA A 284 0.76 6.25 -12.76
C ALA A 284 1.57 5.43 -13.78
N ARG A 285 2.07 6.10 -14.82
CA ARG A 285 2.96 5.50 -15.81
C ARG A 285 4.40 5.57 -15.32
N LEU A 286 4.68 4.85 -14.24
CA LEU A 286 5.96 4.83 -13.55
C LEU A 286 6.36 3.38 -13.29
N HIS A 287 7.64 3.06 -13.45
CA HIS A 287 8.19 1.80 -12.98
C HIS A 287 8.93 2.04 -11.66
N PRO A 288 8.74 1.22 -10.61
CA PRO A 288 9.43 1.43 -9.34
C PRO A 288 10.95 1.52 -9.49
N SER A 289 11.55 0.70 -10.37
CA SER A 289 12.98 0.73 -10.65
C SER A 289 13.50 2.07 -11.17
N ASP A 290 12.65 2.88 -11.82
CA ASP A 290 13.04 4.22 -12.31
C ASP A 290 13.33 5.19 -11.17
N ALA A 291 12.86 4.88 -9.96
CA ALA A 291 13.12 5.65 -8.75
C ALA A 291 14.44 5.25 -8.06
N LEU A 292 15.13 4.20 -8.51
CA LEU A 292 16.43 3.80 -7.96
C LEU A 292 17.55 4.71 -8.53
N PRO A 293 18.60 5.01 -7.74
CA PRO A 293 19.67 5.87 -8.23
C PRO A 293 20.44 5.16 -9.36
N PRO A 294 20.94 5.88 -10.37
CA PRO A 294 21.60 5.28 -11.54
C PRO A 294 22.80 4.38 -11.20
N SER A 295 23.50 4.69 -10.11
CA SER A 295 24.64 3.92 -9.58
C SER A 295 24.24 2.55 -9.02
N LEU A 296 22.95 2.33 -8.77
CA LEU A 296 22.35 1.06 -8.40
C LEU A 296 21.57 0.54 -9.61
N THR A 297 22.26 0.30 -10.72
CA THR A 297 21.65 -0.41 -11.85
C THR A 297 21.59 -1.89 -11.48
N LEU A 298 20.36 -2.40 -11.33
CA LEU A 298 20.11 -3.81 -11.18
C LEU A 298 20.44 -4.49 -12.53
N ALA A 299 21.26 -5.53 -12.49
CA ALA A 299 21.39 -6.47 -13.60
C ALA A 299 20.02 -7.06 -13.95
N ALA A 300 19.88 -7.61 -15.16
CA ALA A 300 18.65 -8.28 -15.58
C ALA A 300 18.25 -9.48 -14.70
N ASP A 301 19.17 -10.01 -13.89
CA ASP A 301 18.92 -11.07 -12.90
C ASP A 301 18.62 -10.52 -11.49
N GLY A 302 18.49 -9.20 -11.34
CA GLY A 302 18.25 -8.53 -10.07
C GLY A 302 19.49 -8.39 -9.19
N SER A 303 20.69 -8.79 -9.62
CA SER A 303 21.91 -8.49 -8.86
C SER A 303 22.30 -7.02 -8.96
N ILE A 304 22.88 -6.45 -7.90
CA ILE A 304 23.35 -5.04 -7.92
C ILE A 304 24.66 -5.01 -8.70
N ILE A 305 24.66 -4.37 -9.88
CA ILE A 305 25.89 -3.99 -10.55
C ILE A 305 26.30 -2.65 -9.95
N GLU A 306 27.32 -2.63 -9.10
CA GLU A 306 27.99 -1.37 -8.78
C GLU A 306 28.58 -0.84 -10.10
N SER A 307 27.96 0.19 -10.68
CA SER A 307 28.56 0.86 -11.83
C SER A 307 29.85 1.53 -11.31
N VAL A 308 31.00 1.07 -11.78
CA VAL A 308 32.27 1.74 -11.53
C VAL A 308 32.12 3.17 -12.07
N ALA A 309 32.07 4.14 -11.16
CA ALA A 309 31.97 5.55 -11.51
C ALA A 309 33.12 5.92 -12.47
N MET A 310 32.79 6.55 -13.60
CA MET A 310 33.76 7.24 -14.46
C MET A 310 34.19 8.56 -13.84
#